data_AF-U7QSG4-F1
#
_entry.id   AF-U7QSG4-F1
#
_cell.length_a   1.000
_cell.length_b   1.000
_cell.length_c   1.000
_cell.angle_alpha   90.00
_cell.angle_beta   90.00
_cell.angle_gamma   90.00
#
_symmetry.space_group_name_H-M   'P 1'
#
loop_
_entity.id
_entity.type
_entity.pdbx_description
1 polymer ?
#
loop_
_entity_poly.entity_id
_entity_poly.type
_entity_poly.pdbx_seq_one_letter_code
_entity_poly.pdbx_strand_id
1 'polypeptide(L)'
;MKKFSTLMTVFLFAETSFFLGISTALALKTLALSSHLEYQISQNFDLLNLEGFGELKIGLTAAEVTQILGEVGSKGEQKFWGADGLYHQNWNYPRQGITLNMAAETEEGSAVVSSIRVQAPSQLQTKRGVGIGDYSAKVKQVYAPEEDAAAPISSDYFVAGSVYGGLIFEFQNNQVKEIFLGAVAE
;
A
#
# COMPACT_ATOMS: atom_id res chain seq x y z
N MET A 1 89.02 6.24 12.09
CA MET A 1 89.02 4.92 11.41
C MET A 1 88.47 3.86 12.37
N LYS A 2 87.39 3.18 11.96
CA LYS A 2 86.80 1.91 12.43
C LYS A 2 86.87 1.56 13.94
N LYS A 3 85.70 1.43 14.59
CA LYS A 3 85.25 0.19 15.31
C LYS A 3 83.71 0.14 15.40
N PHE A 4 83.17 -1.05 15.10
CA PHE A 4 81.79 -1.52 15.29
C PHE A 4 81.55 -1.97 16.75
N SER A 5 80.33 -1.84 17.27
CA SER A 5 79.72 -2.64 18.37
C SER A 5 78.25 -2.21 18.59
N THR A 6 77.20 -2.90 18.11
CA THR A 6 76.41 -4.04 18.65
C THR A 6 75.37 -3.70 19.75
N LEU A 7 74.17 -4.30 19.60
CA LEU A 7 72.91 -4.34 20.39
C LEU A 7 71.94 -3.17 20.12
N MET A 8 70.62 -3.36 19.91
CA MET A 8 69.69 -4.37 20.45
C MET A 8 68.42 -4.52 19.57
N THR A 9 67.92 -5.74 19.43
CA THR A 9 66.62 -6.16 18.86
C THR A 9 65.42 -5.65 19.71
N VAL A 10 64.24 -5.39 19.11
CA VAL A 10 62.89 -5.92 19.51
C VAL A 10 61.73 -5.20 18.77
N PHE A 11 60.85 -6.05 18.20
CA PHE A 11 59.45 -5.95 17.72
C PHE A 11 58.57 -4.73 18.12
N LEU A 12 57.66 -4.30 17.22
CA LEU A 12 56.26 -4.79 17.22
C LEU A 12 55.45 -4.33 15.99
N PHE A 13 54.73 -5.29 15.41
CA PHE A 13 53.54 -5.10 14.59
C PHE A 13 52.45 -4.34 15.35
N ALA A 14 51.68 -3.55 14.61
CA ALA A 14 50.22 -3.51 14.59
C ALA A 14 49.79 -2.06 14.41
N GLU A 15 49.16 -1.74 13.28
CA GLU A 15 48.11 -0.72 13.13
C GLU A 15 47.51 -0.86 11.70
N THR A 16 46.91 -2.01 11.41
CA THR A 16 46.14 -2.22 10.17
C THR A 16 44.89 -3.08 10.43
N SER A 17 44.06 -2.72 11.40
CA SER A 17 42.80 -3.46 11.64
C SER A 17 41.58 -2.63 12.01
N PHE A 18 41.64 -1.29 12.06
CA PHE A 18 40.51 -0.51 12.60
C PHE A 18 39.59 0.12 11.54
N PHE A 19 40.04 0.29 10.29
CA PHE A 19 39.24 0.96 9.25
C PHE A 19 38.31 0.04 8.42
N LEU A 20 38.54 -1.29 8.41
CA LEU A 20 37.70 -2.22 7.64
C LEU A 20 36.37 -2.60 8.34
N GLY A 21 36.30 -2.55 9.67
CA GLY A 21 35.10 -2.96 10.42
C GLY A 21 33.95 -1.95 10.39
N ILE A 22 34.25 -0.65 10.36
CA ILE A 22 33.22 0.40 10.35
C ILE A 22 32.57 0.52 8.97
N SER A 23 33.35 0.39 7.90
CA SER A 23 32.84 0.44 6.52
C SER A 23 31.91 -0.75 6.20
N THR A 24 32.26 -1.95 6.65
CA THR A 24 31.46 -3.16 6.42
C THR A 24 30.16 -3.17 7.22
N ALA A 25 30.18 -2.79 8.50
CA ALA A 25 28.96 -2.72 9.31
C ALA A 25 27.98 -1.64 8.82
N LEU A 26 28.50 -0.49 8.34
CA LEU A 26 27.68 0.56 7.75
C LEU A 26 27.08 0.10 6.41
N ALA A 27 27.87 -0.53 5.55
CA ALA A 27 27.39 -1.09 4.28
C ALA A 27 26.32 -2.19 4.50
N LEU A 28 26.50 -3.08 5.47
CA LEU A 28 25.51 -4.12 5.81
C LEU A 28 24.20 -3.51 6.33
N LYS A 29 24.26 -2.47 7.17
CA LYS A 29 23.06 -1.76 7.65
C LYS A 29 22.32 -1.06 6.51
N THR A 30 23.05 -0.40 5.62
CA THR A 30 22.44 0.25 4.45
C THR A 30 21.80 -0.78 3.52
N LEU A 31 22.48 -1.91 3.24
CA LEU A 31 21.94 -2.97 2.40
C LEU A 31 20.68 -3.62 3.00
N ALA A 32 20.68 -3.89 4.30
CA ALA A 32 19.54 -4.45 5.01
C ALA A 32 18.35 -3.49 5.05
N LEU A 33 18.59 -2.19 5.23
CA LEU A 33 17.56 -1.16 5.19
C LEU A 33 16.97 -1.01 3.78
N SER A 34 17.81 -1.04 2.73
CA SER A 34 17.36 -1.03 1.34
C SER A 34 16.52 -2.27 1.01
N SER A 35 16.96 -3.48 1.40
CA SER A 35 16.18 -4.69 1.17
C SER A 35 14.86 -4.71 1.94
N HIS A 36 14.84 -4.14 3.15
CA HIS A 36 13.63 -4.03 3.95
C HIS A 36 12.66 -3.03 3.30
N LEU A 37 13.15 -1.89 2.82
CA LEU A 37 12.33 -0.89 2.15
C LEU A 37 11.76 -1.40 0.83
N GLU A 38 12.58 -2.06 0.00
CA GLU A 38 12.14 -2.68 -1.26
C GLU A 38 11.10 -3.77 -1.01
N TYR A 39 11.29 -4.58 0.03
CA TYR A 39 10.32 -5.58 0.46
C TYR A 39 8.98 -4.94 0.89
N GLN A 40 9.01 -3.89 1.72
CA GLN A 40 7.81 -3.18 2.15
C GLN A 40 7.06 -2.54 0.97
N ILE A 41 7.79 -1.88 0.05
CA ILE A 41 7.19 -1.30 -1.17
C ILE A 41 6.51 -2.37 -2.00
N SER A 42 7.18 -3.51 -2.23
CA SER A 42 6.59 -4.64 -2.96
C SER A 42 5.31 -5.14 -2.30
N GLN A 43 5.35 -5.41 -0.99
CA GLN A 43 4.19 -5.96 -0.27
C GLN A 43 2.99 -4.99 -0.27
N ASN A 44 3.24 -3.68 -0.24
CA ASN A 44 2.18 -2.67 -0.28
C ASN A 44 1.43 -2.67 -1.62
N PHE A 45 2.15 -2.79 -2.74
CA PHE A 45 1.53 -2.90 -4.07
C PHE A 45 0.88 -4.27 -4.30
N ASP A 46 1.39 -5.32 -3.66
CA ASP A 46 0.78 -6.65 -3.74
C ASP A 46 -0.62 -6.64 -3.13
N LEU A 47 -0.83 -5.95 -1.99
CA LEU A 47 -2.15 -5.89 -1.35
C LEU A 47 -3.21 -5.26 -2.26
N LEU A 48 -2.88 -4.15 -2.94
CA LEU A 48 -3.80 -3.47 -3.86
C LEU A 48 -4.33 -4.41 -4.96
N ASN A 49 -3.47 -5.28 -5.48
CA ASN A 49 -3.79 -6.18 -6.59
C ASN A 49 -4.39 -7.52 -6.16
N LEU A 50 -4.07 -7.99 -4.95
CA LEU A 50 -4.51 -9.29 -4.44
C LEU A 50 -5.86 -9.23 -3.70
N GLU A 51 -6.25 -8.03 -3.29
CA GLU A 51 -7.42 -7.78 -2.47
C GLU A 51 -8.63 -7.32 -3.29
N GLY A 52 -9.81 -7.39 -2.69
CA GLY A 52 -11.05 -7.07 -3.37
C GLY A 52 -12.27 -7.43 -2.54
N PHE A 53 -13.45 -7.20 -3.10
CA PHE A 53 -14.73 -7.41 -2.45
C PHE A 53 -15.49 -8.52 -3.18
N GLY A 54 -15.22 -9.78 -2.81
CA GLY A 54 -15.65 -10.93 -3.60
C GLY A 54 -14.95 -10.94 -4.97
N GLU A 55 -15.73 -10.88 -6.06
CA GLU A 55 -15.19 -10.82 -7.42
C GLU A 55 -14.76 -9.40 -7.84
N LEU A 56 -15.22 -8.37 -7.12
CA LEU A 56 -14.95 -6.96 -7.43
C LEU A 56 -13.52 -6.57 -7.00
N LYS A 57 -12.68 -6.17 -7.94
CA LYS A 57 -11.28 -5.80 -7.71
C LYS A 57 -10.81 -4.69 -8.66
N ILE A 58 -9.63 -4.14 -8.39
CA ILE A 58 -8.96 -3.18 -9.27
C ILE A 58 -8.69 -3.80 -10.65
N GLY A 59 -8.75 -2.98 -11.69
CA GLY A 59 -8.44 -3.37 -13.07
C GLY A 59 -9.57 -4.07 -13.83
N LEU A 60 -10.71 -4.35 -13.20
CA LEU A 60 -11.86 -4.90 -13.92
C LEU A 60 -12.39 -3.91 -14.96
N THR A 61 -12.75 -4.42 -16.12
CA THR A 61 -13.37 -3.65 -17.20
C THR A 61 -14.81 -3.26 -16.85
N ALA A 62 -15.31 -2.22 -17.51
CA ALA A 62 -16.73 -1.84 -17.46
C ALA A 62 -17.70 -3.03 -17.67
N ALA A 63 -17.39 -3.93 -18.61
CA ALA A 63 -18.23 -5.08 -18.92
C ALA A 63 -18.26 -6.11 -17.77
N GLU A 64 -17.10 -6.42 -17.19
CA GLU A 64 -16.99 -7.31 -16.03
C GLU A 64 -17.71 -6.73 -14.81
N VAL A 65 -17.57 -5.43 -14.58
CA VAL A 65 -18.31 -4.73 -13.51
C VAL A 65 -19.81 -4.87 -13.71
N THR A 66 -20.33 -4.66 -14.92
CA THR A 66 -21.76 -4.84 -15.21
C THR A 66 -22.21 -6.28 -15.00
N GLN A 67 -21.37 -7.27 -15.31
CA GLN A 67 -21.67 -8.68 -15.03
C GLN A 67 -21.78 -8.96 -13.51
N ILE A 68 -20.92 -8.34 -12.69
CA ILE A 68 -20.86 -8.56 -11.24
C ILE A 68 -21.94 -7.77 -10.50
N LEU A 69 -22.06 -6.47 -10.78
CA LEU A 69 -22.91 -5.53 -10.03
C LEU A 69 -24.25 -5.21 -10.72
N GLY A 70 -24.41 -5.62 -11.98
CA GLY A 70 -25.54 -5.23 -12.82
C GLY A 70 -25.41 -3.79 -13.34
N GLU A 71 -26.56 -3.23 -13.72
CA GLU A 71 -26.64 -1.86 -14.25
C GLU A 71 -26.22 -0.81 -13.22
N VAL A 72 -25.42 0.15 -13.67
CA VAL A 72 -24.99 1.29 -12.86
C VAL A 72 -26.19 2.15 -12.46
N GLY A 73 -26.23 2.58 -11.18
CA GLY A 73 -27.31 3.44 -10.69
C GLY A 73 -27.18 4.87 -11.21
N SER A 74 -25.98 5.43 -11.14
CA SER A 74 -25.65 6.72 -11.74
C SER A 74 -24.15 6.84 -12.01
N LYS A 75 -23.79 7.64 -13.02
CA LYS A 75 -22.40 8.02 -13.30
C LYS A 75 -22.21 9.51 -12.99
N GLY A 76 -21.06 9.86 -12.44
CA GLY A 76 -20.65 11.23 -12.22
C GLY A 76 -20.15 11.91 -13.51
N GLU A 77 -19.73 13.16 -13.37
CA GLU A 77 -18.98 13.85 -14.42
C GLU A 77 -17.63 13.15 -14.63
N GLN A 78 -17.23 13.03 -15.90
CA GLN A 78 -15.92 12.53 -16.26
C GLN A 78 -14.90 13.67 -16.25
N LYS A 79 -13.72 13.42 -15.66
CA LYS A 79 -12.70 14.45 -15.44
C LYS A 79 -11.33 13.93 -15.79
N PHE A 80 -10.55 14.72 -16.51
CA PHE A 80 -9.13 14.44 -16.70
C PHE A 80 -8.37 14.74 -15.41
N TRP A 81 -7.63 13.75 -14.91
CA TRP A 81 -6.77 13.89 -13.74
C TRP A 81 -5.32 14.02 -14.21
N GLY A 82 -4.71 15.17 -13.90
CA GLY A 82 -3.36 15.48 -14.38
C GLY A 82 -2.25 14.67 -13.68
N ALA A 83 -2.55 14.05 -12.54
CA ALA A 83 -1.59 13.28 -11.75
C ALA A 83 -1.17 11.98 -12.46
N ASP A 84 -2.14 11.27 -13.05
CA ASP A 84 -1.92 10.02 -13.79
C ASP A 84 -2.15 10.16 -15.31
N GLY A 85 -2.72 11.27 -15.76
CA GLY A 85 -2.99 11.53 -17.16
C GLY A 85 -4.18 10.74 -17.71
N LEU A 86 -5.11 10.33 -16.85
CA LEU A 86 -6.28 9.54 -17.22
C LEU A 86 -7.58 10.32 -17.06
N TYR A 87 -8.64 9.83 -17.69
CA TYR A 87 -10.00 10.30 -17.49
C TYR A 87 -10.71 9.45 -16.44
N HIS A 88 -11.17 10.08 -15.38
CA HIS A 88 -11.81 9.44 -14.24
C HIS A 88 -13.30 9.75 -14.18
N GLN A 89 -14.09 8.75 -13.81
CA GLN A 89 -15.53 8.90 -13.60
C GLN A 89 -16.00 8.00 -12.46
N ASN A 90 -16.77 8.58 -11.53
CA ASN A 90 -17.39 7.79 -10.47
C ASN A 90 -18.65 7.06 -10.98
N TRP A 91 -18.74 5.76 -10.75
CA TRP A 91 -19.91 4.93 -11.01
C TRP A 91 -20.52 4.50 -9.67
N ASN A 92 -21.78 4.87 -9.44
CA ASN A 92 -22.45 4.69 -8.16
C ASN A 92 -23.50 3.58 -8.23
N TYR A 93 -23.44 2.69 -7.25
CA TYR A 93 -24.37 1.60 -7.01
C TYR A 93 -25.01 1.77 -5.63
N PRO A 94 -25.89 2.78 -5.44
CA PRO A 94 -26.36 3.20 -4.11
C PRO A 94 -27.11 2.09 -3.37
N ARG A 95 -27.88 1.26 -4.07
CA ARG A 95 -28.59 0.11 -3.45
C ARG A 95 -27.64 -0.95 -2.90
N GLN A 96 -26.40 -0.98 -3.36
CA GLN A 96 -25.37 -1.93 -2.98
C GLN A 96 -24.30 -1.29 -2.07
N GLY A 97 -24.36 0.03 -1.83
CA GLY A 97 -23.37 0.75 -1.02
C GLY A 97 -21.97 0.77 -1.64
N ILE A 98 -21.88 0.83 -2.98
CA ILE A 98 -20.60 0.77 -3.71
C ILE A 98 -20.46 2.00 -4.60
N THR A 99 -19.27 2.60 -4.58
CA THR A 99 -18.83 3.57 -5.58
C THR A 99 -17.53 3.08 -6.19
N LEU A 100 -17.47 3.01 -7.51
CA LEU A 100 -16.25 2.72 -8.26
C LEU A 100 -15.74 4.02 -8.85
N ASN A 101 -14.44 4.22 -8.83
CA ASN A 101 -13.81 5.15 -9.74
C ASN A 101 -13.32 4.36 -10.95
N MET A 102 -13.72 4.80 -12.14
CA MET A 102 -13.36 4.18 -13.41
C MET A 102 -12.39 5.10 -14.14
N ALA A 103 -11.28 4.57 -14.64
CA ALA A 103 -10.24 5.32 -15.34
C ALA A 103 -10.06 4.84 -16.79
N ALA A 104 -9.83 5.75 -17.72
CA ALA A 104 -9.59 5.48 -19.14
C ALA A 104 -8.53 6.42 -19.74
N GLU A 105 -7.80 5.97 -20.75
CA GLU A 105 -6.78 6.79 -21.44
C GLU A 105 -7.38 7.94 -22.26
N THR A 106 -8.62 7.78 -22.73
CA THR A 106 -9.35 8.78 -23.53
C THR A 106 -10.76 8.95 -23.02
N GLU A 107 -11.45 10.02 -23.43
CA GLU A 107 -12.79 10.32 -22.95
C GLU A 107 -13.81 9.20 -23.29
N GLU A 108 -13.71 8.63 -24.50
CA GLU A 108 -14.54 7.52 -24.96
C GLU A 108 -13.86 6.14 -24.80
N GLY A 109 -12.77 6.08 -24.05
CA GLY A 109 -11.93 4.88 -23.92
C GLY A 109 -12.60 3.76 -23.10
N SER A 110 -12.04 2.56 -23.19
CA SER A 110 -12.46 1.45 -22.34
C SER A 110 -11.97 1.66 -20.91
N ALA A 111 -12.90 1.97 -20.01
CA ALA A 111 -12.57 2.25 -18.62
C ALA A 111 -12.39 0.98 -17.78
N VAL A 112 -11.47 1.04 -16.83
CA VAL A 112 -11.20 0.00 -15.82
C VAL A 112 -11.35 0.56 -14.41
N VAL A 113 -11.61 -0.29 -13.42
CA VAL A 113 -11.71 0.10 -12.01
C VAL A 113 -10.33 0.57 -11.50
N SER A 114 -10.23 1.81 -11.04
CA SER A 114 -9.01 2.38 -10.42
C SER A 114 -9.11 2.42 -8.89
N SER A 115 -10.32 2.55 -8.35
CA SER A 115 -10.58 2.39 -6.91
C SER A 115 -12.00 1.94 -6.62
N ILE A 116 -12.17 1.36 -5.43
CA ILE A 116 -13.45 0.83 -4.93
C ILE A 116 -13.70 1.40 -3.55
N ARG A 117 -14.88 1.97 -3.35
CA ARG A 117 -15.38 2.41 -2.05
C ARG A 117 -16.61 1.60 -1.68
N VAL A 118 -16.61 1.03 -0.48
CA VAL A 118 -17.71 0.25 0.09
C VAL A 118 -18.17 0.91 1.38
N GLN A 119 -19.48 1.11 1.49
CA GLN A 119 -20.17 1.71 2.65
C GLN A 119 -21.51 1.00 2.87
N ALA A 120 -22.22 1.31 3.97
CA ALA A 120 -23.60 0.86 4.13
C ALA A 120 -24.47 1.29 2.92
N PRO A 121 -25.38 0.43 2.41
CA PRO A 121 -25.85 -0.83 2.98
C PRO A 121 -25.09 -2.09 2.52
N SER A 122 -23.88 -1.96 1.97
CA SER A 122 -23.17 -3.10 1.38
C SER A 122 -23.00 -4.28 2.34
N GLN A 123 -23.15 -5.48 1.80
CA GLN A 123 -22.85 -6.74 2.48
C GLN A 123 -21.55 -7.37 1.97
N LEU A 124 -20.86 -6.70 1.04
CA LEU A 124 -19.59 -7.19 0.55
C LEU A 124 -18.53 -7.11 1.66
N GLN A 125 -17.62 -8.06 1.60
CA GLN A 125 -16.49 -8.16 2.51
C GLN A 125 -15.21 -8.20 1.71
N THR A 126 -14.12 -7.76 2.32
CA THR A 126 -12.78 -8.05 1.82
C THR A 126 -12.60 -9.57 1.69
N LYS A 127 -11.64 -10.02 0.90
CA LYS A 127 -11.23 -11.44 0.78
C LYS A 127 -10.87 -12.06 2.13
N ARG A 128 -10.43 -11.24 3.10
CA ARG A 128 -10.16 -11.66 4.47
C ARG A 128 -11.36 -11.55 5.42
N GLY A 129 -12.56 -11.33 4.87
CA GLY A 129 -13.83 -11.40 5.58
C GLY A 129 -14.16 -10.17 6.42
N VAL A 130 -13.58 -9.00 6.14
CA VAL A 130 -13.92 -7.75 6.83
C VAL A 130 -14.98 -7.00 6.03
N GLY A 131 -16.09 -6.62 6.66
CA GLY A 131 -17.17 -5.85 6.06
C GLY A 131 -17.59 -4.63 6.87
N ILE A 132 -18.58 -3.90 6.35
CA ILE A 132 -19.20 -2.77 7.03
C ILE A 132 -19.85 -3.25 8.35
N GLY A 133 -19.62 -2.51 9.44
CA GLY A 133 -20.12 -2.83 10.78
C GLY A 133 -19.22 -3.74 11.62
N ASP A 134 -18.19 -4.37 11.04
CA ASP A 134 -17.20 -5.13 11.81
C ASP A 134 -16.42 -4.22 12.77
N TYR A 135 -15.97 -4.76 13.90
CA TYR A 135 -15.18 -3.98 14.87
C TYR A 135 -13.75 -3.68 14.37
N SER A 136 -13.22 -2.51 14.71
CA SER A 136 -11.85 -2.10 14.35
C SER A 136 -10.78 -3.11 14.79
N ALA A 137 -11.01 -3.80 15.91
CA ALA A 137 -10.12 -4.83 16.43
C ALA A 137 -9.95 -6.01 15.46
N LYS A 138 -11.02 -6.41 14.75
CA LYS A 138 -10.97 -7.45 13.72
C LYS A 138 -10.09 -7.00 12.56
N VAL A 139 -10.24 -5.75 12.12
CA VAL A 139 -9.43 -5.17 11.04
C VAL A 139 -7.95 -5.21 11.40
N LYS A 140 -7.60 -4.66 12.57
CA LYS A 140 -6.23 -4.63 13.07
C LYS A 140 -5.64 -6.03 13.21
N GLN A 141 -6.43 -7.01 13.66
CA GLN A 141 -5.96 -8.40 13.75
C GLN A 141 -5.69 -9.01 12.36
N VAL A 142 -6.57 -8.78 11.39
CA VAL A 142 -6.53 -9.42 10.08
C VAL A 142 -5.47 -8.81 9.15
N TYR A 143 -5.19 -7.52 9.32
CA TYR A 143 -4.27 -6.75 8.47
C TYR A 143 -3.05 -6.18 9.21
N ALA A 144 -2.77 -6.63 10.45
CA ALA A 144 -1.58 -6.23 11.20
C ALA A 144 -0.25 -6.36 10.41
N PRO A 145 -0.02 -7.42 9.61
CA PRO A 145 1.23 -7.54 8.86
C PRO A 145 1.46 -6.43 7.83
N GLU A 146 0.38 -5.79 7.37
CA GLU A 146 0.40 -4.75 6.34
C GLU A 146 0.12 -3.35 6.91
N GLU A 147 0.09 -3.17 8.23
CA GLU A 147 -0.20 -1.86 8.85
C GLU A 147 0.85 -0.83 8.43
N ASP A 148 0.37 0.29 7.85
CA ASP A 148 1.23 1.43 7.53
C ASP A 148 1.57 2.20 8.81
N ALA A 149 2.75 1.91 9.37
CA ALA A 149 3.26 2.56 10.57
C ALA A 149 3.46 4.08 10.41
N ALA A 150 3.56 4.59 9.17
CA ALA A 150 3.71 6.01 8.89
C ALA A 150 2.37 6.74 8.71
N ALA A 151 1.26 6.01 8.57
CA ALA A 151 -0.05 6.57 8.28
C ALA A 151 -1.01 6.87 9.47
N PRO A 152 -0.70 6.71 10.77
CA PRO A 152 -1.72 6.97 11.78
C PRO A 152 -1.97 8.48 11.95
N ILE A 153 -2.92 9.01 11.17
CA ILE A 153 -3.44 10.39 11.23
C ILE A 153 -4.48 10.53 12.37
N SER A 154 -5.19 9.45 12.71
CA SER A 154 -6.20 9.38 13.79
C SER A 154 -6.51 7.92 14.15
N SER A 155 -7.05 7.67 15.35
CA SER A 155 -7.62 6.36 15.73
C SER A 155 -8.82 5.91 14.89
N ASP A 156 -9.40 6.85 14.13
CA ASP A 156 -10.58 6.61 13.28
C ASP A 156 -10.22 5.96 11.94
N TYR A 157 -8.93 5.77 11.65
CA TYR A 157 -8.48 5.14 10.42
C TYR A 157 -7.54 3.97 10.68
N PHE A 158 -7.52 3.03 9.75
CA PHE A 158 -6.49 2.00 9.63
C PHE A 158 -6.10 1.86 8.16
N VAL A 159 -4.80 1.85 7.89
CA VAL A 159 -4.25 1.69 6.53
C VAL A 159 -3.50 0.37 6.47
N ALA A 160 -3.97 -0.55 5.63
CA ALA A 160 -3.24 -1.74 5.24
C ALA A 160 -2.59 -1.48 3.87
N GLY A 161 -1.27 -1.60 3.77
CA GLY A 161 -0.48 -1.20 2.60
C GLY A 161 0.02 0.23 2.75
N SER A 162 -0.46 1.15 1.91
CA SER A 162 -0.13 2.58 2.01
C SER A 162 -1.25 3.46 1.47
N VAL A 163 -1.20 4.76 1.74
CA VAL A 163 -2.11 5.75 1.12
C VAL A 163 -1.93 5.89 -0.41
N TYR A 164 -0.83 5.38 -0.96
CA TYR A 164 -0.57 5.31 -2.40
C TYR A 164 -1.08 4.02 -3.05
N GLY A 165 -1.57 3.07 -2.25
CA GLY A 165 -2.03 1.77 -2.73
C GLY A 165 -2.25 0.83 -1.57
N GLY A 166 -3.52 0.46 -1.35
CA GLY A 166 -3.89 -0.47 -0.29
C GLY A 166 -5.35 -0.34 0.11
N LEU A 167 -5.65 -0.84 1.31
CA LEU A 167 -6.94 -0.71 1.95
C LEU A 167 -6.90 0.38 3.02
N ILE A 168 -7.90 1.25 3.00
CA ILE A 168 -8.13 2.24 4.03
C ILE A 168 -9.49 1.97 4.64
N PHE A 169 -9.49 1.77 5.95
CA PHE A 169 -10.70 1.58 6.74
C PHE A 169 -10.98 2.87 7.51
N GLU A 170 -12.19 3.40 7.38
CA GLU A 170 -12.71 4.45 8.26
C GLU A 170 -13.59 3.80 9.33
N PHE A 171 -13.39 4.19 10.59
CA PHE A 171 -14.17 3.73 11.71
C PHE A 171 -15.11 4.82 12.23
N GLN A 172 -16.29 4.41 12.67
CA GLN A 172 -17.19 5.22 13.47
C GLN A 172 -17.72 4.36 14.62
N ASN A 173 -17.68 4.89 15.84
CA ASN A 173 -18.11 4.16 17.04
C ASN A 173 -17.43 2.77 17.17
N ASN A 174 -16.13 2.71 16.84
CA ASN A 174 -15.32 1.48 16.86
C ASN A 174 -15.71 0.39 15.84
N GLN A 175 -16.53 0.73 14.84
CA GLN A 175 -16.95 -0.18 13.76
C GLN A 175 -16.58 0.38 12.39
N VAL A 176 -16.34 -0.50 11.42
CA VAL A 176 -16.07 -0.14 10.02
C VAL A 176 -17.26 0.59 9.44
N LYS A 177 -17.07 1.85 9.07
CA LYS A 177 -18.05 2.69 8.38
C LYS A 177 -17.83 2.64 6.87
N GLU A 178 -16.57 2.61 6.45
CA GLU A 178 -16.15 2.60 5.06
C GLU A 178 -14.91 1.73 4.88
N ILE A 179 -14.82 1.10 3.72
CA ILE A 179 -13.61 0.47 3.22
C ILE A 179 -13.31 1.04 1.84
N PHE A 180 -12.09 1.54 1.65
CA PHE A 180 -11.59 2.02 0.38
C PHE A 180 -10.41 1.15 -0.08
N LEU A 181 -10.43 0.68 -1.33
CA LEU A 181 -9.33 -0.02 -2.00
C LEU A 181 -8.88 0.84 -3.18
N GLY A 182 -7.63 1.32 -3.15
CA GLY A 182 -7.09 2.20 -4.19
C GLY A 182 -5.90 3.03 -3.72
N ALA A 183 -5.60 4.09 -4.46
CA ALA A 183 -4.71 5.17 -4.06
C ALA A 183 -5.54 6.41 -3.67
N VAL A 184 -5.15 7.10 -2.60
CA VAL A 184 -5.82 8.34 -2.12
C VAL A 184 -4.92 9.56 -2.22
N ALA A 185 -3.61 9.37 -2.12
CA ALA A 185 -2.66 10.45 -2.32
C ALA A 185 -2.45 10.67 -3.83
N GLU A 186 -3.00 11.77 -4.32
CA GLU A 186 -2.85 12.32 -5.68
C GLU A 186 -2.22 13.71 -5.66
#